data_AF-A0A937DTE1-F1
#
_entry.id   AF-A0A937DTE1-F1
#
_cell.length_a   1.000
_cell.length_b   1.000
_cell.length_c   1.000
_cell.angle_alpha   90.00
_cell.angle_beta   90.00
_cell.angle_gamma   90.00
#
_symmetry.space_group_name_H-M   'P 1'
#
loop_
_entity.id
_entity.type
_entity.pdbx_description
1 polymer ?
#
loop_
_entity_poly.entity_id
_entity_poly.type
_entity_poly.pdbx_seq_one_letter_code
_entity_poly.pdbx_strand_id
1 'polypeptide(L)'
;MRLVVIAASVLLVAPAAPAFALDCPTAQAKAQPGILKETPAQMAQVGKTLAAGDTFNAIASVAADLRIRYPGVEKAELVNYLVTAYCPTVAADNRLSEAQKKSAVDSFAAQVMRQVY
;
A
#
# COMPACT_ATOMS: atom_id res chain seq x y z
N MET A 1 -60.59 -16.05 14.12
CA MET A 1 -59.89 -15.06 14.98
C MET A 1 -58.40 -15.33 14.86
N ARG A 2 -57.64 -14.43 14.23
CA ARG A 2 -56.21 -14.61 13.89
C ARG A 2 -55.33 -14.16 15.06
N LEU A 3 -54.48 -15.04 15.59
CA LEU A 3 -53.41 -14.68 16.51
C LEU A 3 -52.22 -14.12 15.72
N VAL A 4 -51.87 -12.87 16.02
CA VAL A 4 -50.75 -12.13 15.42
C VAL A 4 -49.46 -12.52 16.12
N VAL A 5 -48.53 -13.14 15.40
CA VAL A 5 -47.16 -13.41 15.86
C VAL A 5 -46.33 -12.15 15.60
N ILE A 6 -45.96 -11.44 16.66
CA ILE A 6 -45.08 -10.27 16.59
C ILE A 6 -43.63 -10.78 16.55
N ALA A 7 -43.05 -10.89 15.36
CA ALA A 7 -41.63 -11.14 15.19
C ALA A 7 -40.86 -9.82 15.37
N ALA A 8 -40.31 -9.59 16.56
CA ALA A 8 -39.41 -8.49 16.84
C ALA A 8 -38.11 -8.67 16.02
N SER A 9 -38.03 -7.95 14.91
CA SER A 9 -36.84 -7.91 14.06
C SER A 9 -35.83 -6.96 14.70
N VAL A 10 -34.85 -7.53 15.41
CA VAL A 10 -33.69 -6.79 15.91
C VAL A 10 -32.81 -6.48 14.70
N LEU A 11 -32.89 -5.24 14.19
CA LEU A 11 -31.94 -4.72 13.23
C LEU A 11 -30.58 -4.53 13.93
N LEU A 12 -29.63 -5.41 13.64
CA LEU A 12 -28.22 -5.18 13.95
C LEU A 12 -27.72 -4.01 13.09
N VAL A 13 -27.58 -2.83 13.71
CA VAL A 13 -26.84 -1.71 13.13
C VAL A 13 -25.35 -2.04 13.25
N ALA A 14 -24.76 -2.55 12.16
CA ALA A 14 -23.30 -2.64 12.06
C ALA A 14 -22.72 -1.23 11.83
N PRO A 15 -21.65 -0.84 12.54
CA PRO A 15 -20.97 0.43 12.28
C PRO A 15 -20.31 0.36 10.90
N ALA A 16 -20.77 1.19 9.96
CA ALA A 16 -20.10 1.40 8.70
C ALA A 16 -18.77 2.11 8.96
N ALA A 17 -17.65 1.38 8.88
CA ALA A 17 -16.36 2.03 8.67
C ALA A 17 -16.46 2.86 7.37
N PRO A 18 -15.88 4.07 7.33
CA PRO A 18 -15.99 4.91 6.14
C PRO A 18 -15.32 4.18 4.98
N ALA A 19 -16.11 3.76 3.99
CA ALA A 19 -15.66 3.08 2.76
C ALA A 19 -14.79 3.99 1.84
N PHE A 20 -14.24 5.08 2.39
CA PHE A 20 -13.48 6.08 1.68
C PHE A 20 -12.00 6.09 2.07
N ALA A 21 -11.57 5.36 3.11
CA ALA A 21 -10.16 5.31 3.47
C ALA A 21 -9.38 4.54 2.39
N LEU A 22 -8.25 5.08 1.93
CA LEU A 22 -7.35 4.39 1.02
C LEU A 22 -6.85 3.06 1.61
N ASP A 23 -7.28 1.93 1.04
CA ASP A 23 -6.77 0.60 1.38
C ASP A 23 -5.35 0.41 0.82
N CYS A 24 -4.37 0.32 1.72
CA CYS A 24 -2.99 0.03 1.37
C CYS A 24 -2.69 -1.46 1.40
N PRO A 25 -1.95 -1.99 0.41
CA PRO A 25 -1.53 -3.39 0.43
C PRO A 25 -0.67 -3.65 1.66
N THR A 26 -0.85 -4.83 2.26
CA THR A 26 -0.02 -5.27 3.38
C THR A 26 1.30 -5.84 2.85
N ALA A 27 2.39 -5.68 3.62
CA ALA A 27 3.69 -6.27 3.28
C ALA A 27 3.56 -7.78 3.06
N GLN A 28 4.17 -8.27 1.98
CA GLN A 28 4.18 -9.70 1.68
C GLN A 28 4.90 -10.49 2.77
N ALA A 29 4.44 -11.71 3.03
CA ALA A 29 5.06 -12.59 3.99
C ALA A 29 6.48 -12.98 3.50
N LYS A 30 7.49 -12.78 4.36
CA LYS A 30 8.93 -12.96 4.07
C LYS A 30 9.37 -14.42 3.79
N ALA A 31 8.45 -15.33 3.50
CA ALA A 31 8.67 -16.77 3.61
C ALA A 31 9.23 -17.43 2.33
N GLN A 32 9.38 -16.73 1.21
CA GLN A 32 9.87 -17.32 -0.04
C GLN A 32 11.30 -16.85 -0.39
N PRO A 33 12.14 -17.71 -0.99
CA PRO A 33 13.43 -17.31 -1.57
C PRO A 33 13.23 -16.24 -2.64
N GLY A 34 14.08 -15.21 -2.66
CA GLY A 34 13.94 -14.08 -3.60
C GLY A 34 13.03 -12.93 -3.10
N ILE A 35 12.33 -13.12 -1.98
CA ILE A 35 11.54 -12.08 -1.32
C ILE A 35 12.45 -11.14 -0.53
N LEU A 36 12.12 -9.85 -0.58
CA LEU A 36 12.84 -8.83 0.17
C LEU A 36 12.65 -9.05 1.67
N LYS A 37 13.76 -9.11 2.43
CA LYS A 37 13.72 -9.41 3.87
C LYS A 37 13.64 -8.16 4.75
N GLU A 38 13.31 -7.02 4.16
CA GLU A 38 13.22 -5.71 4.83
C GLU A 38 12.26 -5.74 6.02
N THR A 39 12.67 -5.17 7.15
CA THR A 39 11.83 -4.98 8.34
C THR A 39 10.74 -3.94 8.09
N PRO A 40 9.64 -3.95 8.87
CA PRO A 40 8.62 -2.91 8.78
C PRO A 40 9.18 -1.48 8.91
N ALA A 41 10.20 -1.30 9.76
CA ALA A 41 10.87 -0.01 9.93
C ALA A 41 11.65 0.43 8.67
N GLN A 42 12.35 -0.51 8.01
CA GLN A 42 13.04 -0.24 6.74
C GLN A 42 12.05 0.11 5.64
N MET A 43 10.93 -0.62 5.54
CA MET A 43 9.85 -0.32 4.60
C MET A 43 9.26 1.07 4.83
N ALA A 44 8.95 1.41 6.08
CA ALA A 44 8.43 2.73 6.42
C ALA A 44 9.41 3.85 6.07
N GLN A 45 10.71 3.61 6.25
CA GLN A 45 11.74 4.57 5.86
C GLN A 45 11.80 4.76 4.34
N VAL A 46 11.76 3.67 3.57
CA VAL A 46 11.65 3.74 2.11
C VAL A 46 10.40 4.51 1.68
N GLY A 47 9.26 4.25 2.32
CA GLY A 47 8.01 4.97 2.07
C GLY A 47 8.14 6.49 2.21
N LYS A 48 8.85 6.95 3.25
CA LYS A 48 9.15 8.38 3.45
C LYS A 48 10.07 8.93 2.36
N THR A 49 11.13 8.18 2.00
CA THR A 49 12.05 8.58 0.93
C THR A 49 11.34 8.74 -0.40
N LEU A 50 10.45 7.80 -0.76
CA LEU A 50 9.67 7.84 -2.01
C LEU A 50 8.70 9.03 -2.07
N ALA A 51 8.23 9.51 -0.91
CA ALA A 51 7.32 10.64 -0.78
C ALA A 51 8.01 12.00 -0.61
N ALA A 52 9.34 12.07 -0.54
CA ALA A 52 10.10 13.28 -0.17
C ALA A 52 10.22 14.34 -1.28
N GLY A 53 9.62 14.13 -2.46
CA GLY A 53 9.48 15.15 -3.52
C GLY A 53 10.07 14.76 -4.87
N ASP A 54 11.29 14.19 -4.91
CA ASP A 54 11.89 13.66 -6.14
C ASP A 54 11.60 12.17 -6.31
N THR A 55 10.32 11.86 -6.54
CA THR A 55 9.83 10.49 -6.63
C THR A 55 10.51 9.71 -7.76
N PHE A 56 10.80 10.34 -8.90
CA PHE A 56 11.40 9.65 -10.04
C PHE A 56 12.79 9.12 -9.70
N ASN A 57 13.68 9.98 -9.17
CA ASN A 57 15.02 9.54 -8.80
C ASN A 57 15.01 8.65 -7.55
N ALA A 58 14.07 8.87 -6.62
CA ALA A 58 13.92 8.01 -5.44
C ALA A 58 13.55 6.56 -5.83
N ILE A 59 12.64 6.36 -6.79
CA ILE A 59 12.29 5.01 -7.28
C ILE A 59 13.53 4.31 -7.84
N ALA A 60 14.26 4.97 -8.74
CA ALA A 60 15.45 4.41 -9.36
C ALA A 60 16.54 4.06 -8.32
N SER A 61 16.79 4.98 -7.39
CA SER A 61 17.80 4.82 -6.33
C SER A 61 17.46 3.67 -5.38
N VAL A 62 16.23 3.63 -4.85
CA VAL A 62 15.79 2.56 -3.95
C VAL A 62 15.77 1.21 -4.68
N ALA A 63 15.29 1.16 -5.92
CA ALA A 63 15.25 -0.08 -6.68
C ALA A 63 16.66 -0.60 -7.03
N ALA A 64 17.64 0.28 -7.21
CA ALA A 64 19.04 -0.10 -7.39
C ALA A 64 19.65 -0.65 -6.10
N ASP A 65 19.46 0.06 -4.97
CA ASP A 65 19.93 -0.39 -3.65
C ASP A 65 19.38 -1.78 -3.28
N LEU A 66 18.09 -2.00 -3.48
CA LEU A 66 17.47 -3.31 -3.20
C LEU A 66 18.06 -4.43 -4.06
N ARG A 67 18.37 -4.18 -5.34
CA ARG A 67 19.01 -5.19 -6.21
C ARG A 67 20.44 -5.52 -5.78
N ILE A 68 21.16 -4.55 -5.22
CA ILE A 68 22.50 -4.75 -4.68
C ILE A 68 22.44 -5.60 -3.40
N ARG A 69 21.52 -5.26 -2.49
CA ARG A 69 21.36 -5.97 -1.21
C ARG A 69 20.74 -7.35 -1.35
N TYR A 70 19.88 -7.54 -2.35
CA TYR A 70 19.14 -8.77 -2.62
C TYR A 70 19.39 -9.23 -4.06
N PRO A 71 20.59 -9.78 -4.35
CA PRO A 71 20.90 -10.30 -5.67
C PRO A 71 19.91 -11.42 -6.03
N GLY A 72 19.27 -11.30 -7.19
CA GLY A 72 18.23 -12.23 -7.65
C GLY A 72 16.80 -11.86 -7.27
N VAL A 73 16.56 -10.69 -6.65
CA VAL A 73 15.19 -10.18 -6.45
C VAL A 73 14.48 -10.00 -7.79
N GLU A 74 13.24 -10.50 -7.86
CA GLU A 74 12.44 -10.37 -9.07
C GLU A 74 11.90 -8.95 -9.25
N LYS A 75 11.69 -8.55 -10.51
CA LYS A 75 11.08 -7.25 -10.83
C LYS A 75 9.72 -7.08 -10.16
N ALA A 76 8.87 -8.11 -10.19
CA ALA A 76 7.56 -8.09 -9.56
C ALA A 76 7.64 -7.85 -8.05
N GLU A 77 8.64 -8.44 -7.39
CA GLU A 77 8.88 -8.27 -5.96
C GLU A 77 9.30 -6.83 -5.62
N LEU A 78 10.18 -6.23 -6.44
CA LEU A 78 10.55 -4.82 -6.30
C LEU A 78 9.35 -3.90 -6.47
N VAL A 79 8.50 -4.14 -7.49
CA VAL A 79 7.29 -3.33 -7.69
C VAL A 79 6.38 -3.43 -6.48
N ASN A 80 6.07 -4.65 -6.05
CA ASN A 80 5.19 -4.88 -4.92
C ASN A 80 5.73 -4.19 -3.66
N TYR A 81 7.02 -4.33 -3.39
CA TYR A 81 7.68 -3.70 -2.26
C TYR A 81 7.58 -2.17 -2.28
N LEU A 82 7.91 -1.55 -3.42
CA LEU A 82 7.90 -0.08 -3.54
C LEU A 82 6.49 0.49 -3.34
N VAL A 83 5.48 -0.13 -3.95
CA VAL A 83 4.07 0.30 -3.78
C VAL A 83 3.62 0.10 -2.33
N THR A 84 3.95 -1.03 -1.73
CA THR A 84 3.60 -1.32 -0.33
C THR A 84 4.29 -0.38 0.66
N ALA A 85 5.54 0.02 0.39
CA ALA A 85 6.25 1.00 1.20
C ALA A 85 5.66 2.40 1.06
N TYR A 86 5.26 2.79 -0.16
CA TYR A 86 4.77 4.14 -0.44
C TYR A 86 3.36 4.42 0.09
N CYS A 87 2.44 3.48 -0.08
CA CYS A 87 1.02 3.70 0.17
C CYS A 87 0.71 4.23 1.59
N PRO A 88 1.25 3.65 2.68
CA PRO A 88 0.96 4.12 4.04
C PRO A 88 1.35 5.59 4.27
N THR A 89 2.43 6.06 3.62
CA THR A 89 2.87 7.46 3.73
C THR A 89 1.85 8.41 3.11
N VAL A 90 1.27 8.04 1.97
CA VAL A 90 0.22 8.83 1.30
C VAL A 90 -1.10 8.73 2.06
N ALA A 91 -1.45 7.53 2.55
CA ALA A 91 -2.66 7.32 3.34
C ALA A 91 -2.69 8.20 4.60
N ALA A 92 -1.53 8.43 5.22
CA ALA A 92 -1.36 9.30 6.38
C ALA A 92 -1.29 10.80 6.06
N ASP A 93 -1.25 11.22 4.79
CA ASP A 93 -1.19 12.64 4.43
C ASP A 93 -2.57 13.29 4.52
N ASN A 94 -2.82 13.98 5.64
CA ASN A 94 -4.07 14.69 5.91
C ASN A 94 -4.30 15.94 5.04
N ARG A 95 -3.32 16.32 4.20
CA ARG A 95 -3.47 17.43 3.25
C ARG A 95 -4.15 16.99 1.95
N LEU A 96 -4.24 15.67 1.72
CA LEU A 96 -4.83 15.09 0.52
C LEU A 96 -6.24 14.58 0.80
N SER A 97 -7.16 14.80 -0.13
CA SER A 97 -8.43 14.08 -0.16
C SER A 97 -8.20 12.60 -0.51
N GLU A 98 -9.15 11.74 -0.17
CA GLU A 98 -9.05 10.31 -0.48
C GLU A 98 -8.89 10.04 -1.99
N ALA A 99 -9.54 10.85 -2.84
CA ALA A 99 -9.35 10.79 -4.29
C ALA A 99 -7.93 11.20 -4.71
N GLN A 100 -7.34 12.22 -4.08
CA GLN A 100 -5.96 12.62 -4.33
C GLN A 100 -4.97 11.55 -3.87
N LYS A 101 -5.21 10.93 -2.71
CA LYS A 101 -4.40 9.82 -2.19
C LYS A 101 -4.41 8.64 -3.16
N LYS A 102 -5.59 8.25 -3.65
CA LYS A 102 -5.73 7.19 -4.66
C LYS A 102 -4.99 7.54 -5.95
N SER A 103 -5.20 8.74 -6.48
CA SER A 103 -4.52 9.21 -7.69
C SER A 103 -3.00 9.23 -7.53
N ALA A 104 -2.49 9.59 -6.35
CA ALA A 104 -1.06 9.58 -6.05
C ALA A 104 -0.49 8.16 -6.05
N VAL A 105 -1.14 7.21 -5.38
CA VAL A 105 -0.71 5.80 -5.37
C VAL A 105 -0.79 5.16 -6.76
N ASP A 106 -1.87 5.41 -7.52
CA ASP A 106 -2.01 4.87 -8.88
C ASP A 106 -0.92 5.44 -9.81
N SER A 107 -0.63 6.74 -9.71
CA SER A 107 0.42 7.40 -10.49
C SER A 107 1.82 6.90 -10.10
N PHE A 108 2.05 6.67 -8.80
CA PHE A 108 3.28 6.09 -8.29
C PHE A 108 3.49 4.68 -8.81
N ALA A 109 2.47 3.81 -8.73
CA ALA A 109 2.54 2.45 -9.25
C ALA A 109 2.88 2.43 -10.74
N ALA A 110 2.28 3.31 -11.55
CA ALA A 110 2.60 3.43 -12.96
C ALA A 110 4.06 3.88 -13.21
N GLN A 111 4.61 4.77 -12.38
CA GLN A 111 6.02 5.18 -12.46
C GLN A 111 6.96 4.02 -12.10
N VAL A 112 6.66 3.29 -11.03
CA VAL A 112 7.44 2.12 -10.61
C VAL A 112 7.47 1.07 -11.72
N MET A 113 6.32 0.75 -12.33
CA MET A 113 6.25 -0.21 -13.44
C MET A 113 7.15 0.21 -14.61
N ARG A 114 7.16 1.49 -14.98
CA ARG A 114 8.01 2.00 -16.08
C ARG A 114 9.51 1.96 -15.79
N GLN A 115 9.91 2.04 -14.52
CA GLN A 115 11.33 2.09 -14.15
C GLN A 115 11.90 0.72 -13.77
N VAL A 116 11.06 -0.22 -13.31
CA VAL A 116 11.49 -1.53 -12.84
C VAL A 116 11.50 -2.58 -13.95
N TYR A 117 10.59 -2.46 -14.93
CA TYR A 117 10.51 -3.35 -16.09
C TYR A 117 11.34 -2.85 -17.26
#